data_AF-A0A6G3R244-F1
#
_entry.id   AF-A0A6G3R244-F1
#
_cell.length_a   1.000
_cell.length_b   1.000
_cell.length_c   1.000
_cell.angle_alpha   90.00
_cell.angle_beta   90.00
_cell.angle_gamma   90.00
#
_symmetry.space_group_name_H-M   'P 1'
#
loop_
_entity.id
_entity.type
_entity.pdbx_description
1 polymer ?
#
loop_
_entity_poly.entity_id
_entity_poly.type
_entity_poly.pdbx_seq_one_letter_code
_entity_poly.pdbx_strand_id
1 'polypeptide(L)'
;ATAAERAHQAERRTADALAAEERAAELLGLTGTTARPPVPRPRPDTDSPADTAAPDGTLTAEELDRFADELRGLLDDAVTSAERQLFELRTAAADDARILGALGDGGLLPPGPDVLATVEFLGEHGIPALPGWRYLAQAVDPTDHARVLAARPELVDGVVITDPGSHARAREALGDAALLPRSAVAVGTAAALLAPAPAADADTGDVFLVPP
;
A
#
# COMPACT_ATOMS: atom_id res chain seq x y z
N ALA A 1 -32.46 29.44 36.61
CA ALA A 1 -31.47 30.51 36.42
C ALA A 1 -30.06 29.98 36.71
N THR A 2 -29.74 29.67 37.97
CA THR A 2 -28.38 29.27 38.40
C THR A 2 -27.77 28.03 37.70
N ALA A 3 -28.58 27.03 37.34
CA ALA A 3 -28.08 25.86 36.60
C ALA A 3 -27.68 26.19 35.14
N ALA A 4 -28.46 27.04 34.47
CA ALA A 4 -28.17 27.48 33.10
C ALA A 4 -26.95 28.40 33.05
N GLU A 5 -26.81 29.30 34.04
CA GLU A 5 -25.62 30.16 34.17
C GLU A 5 -24.34 29.35 34.39
N ARG A 6 -24.39 28.31 35.23
CA ARG A 6 -23.24 27.43 35.46
C ARG A 6 -22.86 26.62 34.22
N ALA A 7 -23.85 26.16 33.45
CA ALA A 7 -23.60 25.47 32.18
C ALA A 7 -22.93 26.39 31.17
N HIS A 8 -23.49 27.60 30.98
CA HIS A 8 -22.92 28.60 30.06
C HIS A 8 -21.50 29.03 30.47
N GLN A 9 -21.24 29.20 31.77
CA GLN A 9 -19.88 29.48 32.26
C GLN A 9 -18.91 28.30 32.08
N ALA A 10 -19.39 27.05 32.04
CA ALA A 10 -18.56 25.90 31.74
C ALA A 10 -18.20 25.87 30.25
N GLU A 11 -19.19 26.07 29.38
CA GLU A 11 -19.00 26.17 27.92
C GLU A 11 -18.04 27.30 27.56
N ARG A 12 -18.23 28.49 28.14
CA ARG A 12 -17.36 29.64 27.88
C ARG A 12 -15.91 29.38 28.31
N ARG A 13 -15.68 28.73 29.46
CA ARG A 13 -14.33 28.33 29.89
C ARG A 13 -13.70 27.31 28.94
N THR A 14 -14.47 26.39 28.37
CA THR A 14 -13.97 25.44 27.35
C THR A 14 -13.62 26.16 26.06
N ALA A 15 -14.45 27.11 25.61
CA ALA A 15 -14.16 27.93 24.43
C ALA A 15 -12.89 28.77 24.64
N ASP A 16 -12.75 29.43 25.80
CA ASP A 16 -11.55 30.19 26.13
C ASP A 16 -10.28 29.31 26.14
N ALA A 17 -10.39 28.08 26.67
CA ALA A 17 -9.28 27.13 26.68
C ALA A 17 -8.87 26.67 25.26
N LEU A 18 -9.85 26.39 24.40
CA LEU A 18 -9.59 26.02 23.00
C LEU A 18 -9.06 27.19 22.17
N ALA A 19 -9.54 28.40 22.44
CA ALA A 19 -9.13 29.60 21.73
C ALA A 19 -7.68 30.01 22.07
N ALA A 20 -7.22 29.66 23.28
CA ALA A 20 -5.83 29.82 23.70
C ALA A 20 -4.85 28.83 23.03
N GLU A 21 -5.33 27.81 22.31
CA GLU A 21 -4.45 26.90 21.56
C GLU A 21 -3.89 27.58 20.29
N GLU A 22 -2.58 27.75 20.23
CA GLU A 22 -1.86 28.35 19.09
C GLU A 22 -2.17 27.63 17.76
N ARG A 23 -2.38 26.31 17.84
CA ARG A 23 -2.69 25.47 16.69
C ARG A 23 -4.00 25.85 15.98
N ALA A 24 -5.00 26.35 16.71
CA ALA A 24 -6.27 26.78 16.12
C ALA A 24 -6.08 28.04 15.25
N ALA A 25 -5.30 29.00 15.74
CA ALA A 25 -4.96 30.20 14.99
C ALA A 25 -4.06 29.91 13.78
N GLU A 26 -3.15 28.94 13.89
CA GLU A 26 -2.31 28.48 12.77
C GLU A 26 -3.12 27.82 11.65
N LEU A 27 -4.08 26.96 12.01
CA LEU A 27 -4.91 26.25 11.04
C LEU A 27 -5.80 27.22 10.24
N LEU A 28 -6.23 28.30 10.86
CA LEU A 28 -6.97 29.39 10.22
C LEU A 28 -6.05 30.39 9.49
N GLY A 29 -4.73 30.23 9.57
CA GLY A 29 -3.75 31.13 8.96
C GLY A 29 -3.71 32.53 9.58
N LEU A 30 -4.19 32.67 10.82
CA LEU A 30 -4.28 33.93 11.55
C LEU A 30 -2.96 34.27 12.28
N THR A 31 -2.18 33.24 12.63
CA THR A 31 -0.77 33.39 12.99
C THR A 31 0.06 33.26 11.71
N GLY A 32 0.54 34.39 11.21
CA GLY A 32 1.32 34.46 9.98
C GLY A 32 2.67 33.74 10.09
N THR A 33 2.70 32.45 9.82
CA THR A 33 3.93 31.75 9.40
C THR A 33 3.76 30.90 8.12
N THR A 34 2.54 30.79 7.57
CA THR A 34 2.31 30.21 6.23
C THR A 34 1.81 31.30 5.28
N ALA A 35 2.77 31.97 4.62
CA ALA A 35 2.51 33.04 3.66
C ALA A 35 1.60 32.56 2.51
N ARG A 36 0.33 32.98 2.53
CA ARG A 36 -0.55 32.91 1.35
C ARG A 36 -0.18 34.07 0.41
N PRO A 37 0.01 33.85 -0.91
CA PRO A 37 0.35 34.93 -1.83
C PRO A 37 -0.79 35.97 -1.88
N PRO A 38 -0.48 37.29 -1.82
CA PRO A 38 -1.50 38.32 -1.70
C PRO A 38 -2.24 38.49 -3.03
N VAL A 39 -3.55 38.25 -3.02
CA VAL A 39 -4.43 38.60 -4.14
C VAL A 39 -4.85 40.06 -3.99
N PRO A 40 -4.62 40.94 -4.99
CA PRO A 40 -5.00 42.35 -4.88
C PRO A 40 -6.52 42.51 -4.84
N ARG A 41 -7.06 43.18 -3.81
CA ARG A 41 -8.48 43.58 -3.74
C ARG A 41 -8.62 45.11 -3.81
N PRO A 42 -9.64 45.63 -4.52
CA PRO A 42 -9.91 47.07 -4.57
C PRO A 42 -10.60 47.55 -3.29
N ARG A 43 -10.23 48.76 -2.87
CA ARG A 43 -10.61 49.47 -1.65
C ARG A 43 -12.12 49.81 -1.64
N PRO A 44 -12.81 49.63 -0.52
CA PRO A 44 -13.87 50.56 -0.13
C PRO A 44 -13.62 51.14 1.25
N ASP A 45 -13.86 52.44 1.38
CA ASP A 45 -13.90 53.18 2.63
C ASP A 45 -15.13 52.76 3.45
N THR A 46 -14.93 52.42 4.73
CA THR A 46 -15.89 52.64 5.82
C THR A 46 -15.23 52.31 7.14
N ASP A 47 -15.28 53.26 8.07
CA ASP A 47 -14.92 53.10 9.48
C ASP A 47 -15.52 51.82 10.07
N SER A 48 -14.66 50.86 10.41
CA SER A 48 -14.98 49.76 11.32
C SER A 48 -14.12 49.95 12.56
N PRO A 49 -14.71 49.94 13.78
CA PRO A 49 -13.93 50.11 15.00
C PRO A 49 -12.91 48.97 15.07
N ALA A 50 -11.66 49.34 15.31
CA ALA A 50 -10.52 48.46 15.35
C ALA A 50 -10.84 47.14 16.07
N ASP A 51 -10.90 46.08 15.27
CA ASP A 51 -10.86 44.69 15.71
C ASP A 51 -9.63 44.57 16.60
N THR A 52 -9.86 44.39 17.90
CA THR A 52 -8.79 44.29 18.88
C THR A 52 -8.23 42.88 18.75
N ALA A 53 -7.45 42.64 17.70
CA ALA A 53 -6.67 41.43 17.55
C ALA A 53 -5.90 41.23 18.87
N ALA A 54 -6.20 40.12 19.56
CA ALA A 54 -5.53 39.78 20.80
C ALA A 54 -4.01 39.79 20.55
N PRO A 55 -3.21 40.43 21.43
CA PRO A 55 -1.82 40.77 21.13
C PRO A 55 -0.84 39.57 21.13
N ASP A 56 -1.30 38.33 21.08
CA ASP A 56 -0.45 37.13 21.12
C ASP A 56 -1.13 35.95 20.41
N GLY A 57 -1.30 35.98 19.08
CA GLY A 57 -1.52 34.78 18.23
C GLY A 57 -2.62 33.79 18.63
N THR A 58 -3.50 34.16 19.55
CA THR A 58 -4.50 33.33 20.22
C THR A 58 -5.86 33.89 19.91
N LEU A 59 -6.83 33.01 19.69
CA LEU A 59 -8.19 33.39 19.41
C LEU A 59 -8.87 33.79 20.73
N THR A 60 -9.82 34.70 20.66
CA THR A 60 -10.85 34.86 21.69
C THR A 60 -11.94 33.80 21.50
N ALA A 61 -12.72 33.48 22.55
CA ALA A 61 -13.84 32.54 22.42
C ALA A 61 -14.89 32.95 21.37
N GLU A 62 -15.09 34.25 21.16
CA GLU A 62 -16.03 34.78 20.15
C GLU A 62 -15.49 34.63 18.72
N GLU A 63 -14.18 34.76 18.53
CA GLU A 63 -13.52 34.45 17.25
C GLU A 63 -13.52 32.95 16.99
N LEU A 64 -13.23 32.13 18.01
CA LEU A 64 -13.32 30.67 17.90
C LEU A 64 -14.73 30.21 17.47
N ASP A 65 -15.77 30.78 18.07
CA ASP A 65 -17.17 30.47 17.72
C ASP A 65 -17.48 30.87 16.27
N ARG A 66 -16.98 32.03 15.82
CA ARG A 66 -17.12 32.49 14.43
C ARG A 66 -16.46 31.55 13.42
N PHE A 67 -15.34 30.93 13.77
CA PHE A 67 -14.60 30.01 12.90
C PHE A 67 -14.91 28.52 13.18
N ALA A 68 -15.89 28.21 14.03
CA ALA A 68 -16.13 26.85 14.50
C ALA A 68 -16.44 25.85 13.36
N ASP A 69 -17.26 26.26 12.39
CA ASP A 69 -17.61 25.41 11.24
C ASP A 69 -16.42 25.19 10.29
N GLU A 70 -15.57 26.21 10.11
CA GLU A 70 -14.37 26.11 9.29
C GLU A 70 -13.32 25.21 9.96
N LEU A 71 -13.08 25.39 11.26
CA LEU A 71 -12.21 24.53 12.06
C LEU A 71 -12.68 23.08 12.05
N ARG A 72 -13.99 22.85 12.12
CA ARG A 72 -14.57 21.52 12.02
C ARG A 72 -14.29 20.90 10.66
N GLY A 73 -14.52 21.63 9.57
CA GLY A 73 -14.21 21.16 8.21
C GLY A 73 -12.73 20.82 8.04
N LEU A 74 -11.82 21.67 8.53
CA LEU A 74 -10.38 21.42 8.48
C LEU A 74 -9.98 20.19 9.31
N LEU A 75 -10.61 19.96 10.46
CA LEU A 75 -10.37 18.77 11.28
C LEU A 75 -10.87 17.51 10.58
N ASP A 76 -12.06 17.54 10.00
CA ASP A 76 -12.64 16.42 9.25
C ASP A 76 -11.76 16.05 8.03
N ASP A 77 -11.25 17.05 7.32
CA ASP A 77 -10.31 16.86 6.21
C ASP A 77 -8.97 16.26 6.70
N ALA A 78 -8.45 16.76 7.83
CA ALA A 78 -7.22 16.26 8.42
C ALA A 78 -7.36 14.80 8.89
N VAL A 79 -8.49 14.46 9.53
CA VAL A 79 -8.82 13.09 9.95
C VAL A 79 -8.90 12.19 8.72
N THR A 80 -9.65 12.59 7.70
CA THR A 80 -9.80 11.81 6.44
C THR A 80 -8.43 11.58 5.77
N SER A 81 -7.58 12.60 5.74
CA SER A 81 -6.22 12.50 5.20
C SER A 81 -5.35 11.54 6.03
N ALA A 82 -5.38 11.66 7.36
CA ALA A 82 -4.62 10.80 8.27
C ALA A 82 -5.07 9.33 8.20
N GLU A 83 -6.38 9.09 8.09
CA GLU A 83 -6.93 7.74 7.91
C GLU A 83 -6.47 7.11 6.60
N ARG A 84 -6.48 7.88 5.49
CA ARG A 84 -5.93 7.43 4.22
C ARG A 84 -4.45 7.12 4.33
N GLN A 85 -3.66 8.00 4.94
CA GLN A 85 -2.23 7.78 5.15
C GLN A 85 -1.97 6.52 5.99
N LEU A 86 -2.76 6.29 7.03
CA LEU A 86 -2.66 5.09 7.86
C LEU A 86 -2.94 3.82 7.07
N PHE A 87 -3.91 3.84 6.15
CA PHE A 87 -4.20 2.71 5.27
C PHE A 87 -3.02 2.41 4.33
N GLU A 88 -2.46 3.44 3.69
CA GLU A 88 -1.29 3.29 2.81
C GLU A 88 -0.09 2.72 3.59
N LEU A 89 0.19 3.27 4.78
CA LEU A 89 1.28 2.80 5.64
C LEU A 89 1.09 1.35 6.08
N ARG A 90 -0.14 0.94 6.42
CA ARG A 90 -0.43 -0.46 6.77
C ARG A 90 -0.26 -1.40 5.59
N THR A 91 -0.63 -0.96 4.39
CA THR A 91 -0.46 -1.74 3.16
C THR A 91 1.01 -1.93 2.83
N ALA A 92 1.81 -0.85 2.90
CA ALA A 92 3.26 -0.91 2.73
C ALA A 92 3.90 -1.81 3.79
N ALA A 93 3.52 -1.67 5.06
CA ALA A 93 4.06 -2.52 6.13
C ALA A 93 3.70 -4.00 5.97
N ALA A 94 2.52 -4.32 5.43
CA ALA A 94 2.14 -5.69 5.12
C ALA A 94 2.96 -6.27 3.95
N ASP A 95 3.29 -5.43 2.96
CA ASP A 95 4.17 -5.81 1.85
C ASP A 95 5.62 -6.04 2.35
N ASP A 96 6.15 -5.11 3.15
CA ASP A 96 7.47 -5.23 3.76
C ASP A 96 7.56 -6.48 4.66
N ALA A 97 6.53 -6.78 5.45
CA ALA A 97 6.50 -7.98 6.27
C ALA A 97 6.51 -9.27 5.42
N ARG A 98 5.85 -9.25 4.25
CA ARG A 98 5.91 -10.35 3.29
C ARG A 98 7.33 -10.52 2.73
N ILE A 99 8.00 -9.41 2.39
CA ILE A 99 9.39 -9.41 1.92
C ILE A 99 10.34 -9.93 3.01
N LEU A 100 10.22 -9.41 4.24
CA LEU A 100 11.05 -9.83 5.38
C LEU A 100 10.82 -11.30 5.76
N GLY A 101 9.58 -11.80 5.69
CA GLY A 101 9.29 -13.22 5.90
C GLY A 101 9.99 -14.11 4.86
N ALA A 102 10.02 -13.67 3.61
CA ALA A 102 10.68 -14.40 2.53
C ALA A 102 12.22 -14.41 2.66
N LEU A 103 12.81 -13.42 3.35
CA LEU A 103 14.23 -13.49 3.75
C LEU A 103 14.51 -14.62 4.77
N GLY A 104 13.54 -14.97 5.62
CA GLY A 104 13.63 -16.06 6.61
C GLY A 104 13.53 -17.45 6.00
N ASP A 105 12.82 -17.59 4.88
CA ASP A 105 12.65 -18.85 4.12
C ASP A 105 13.77 -19.10 3.09
N GLY A 106 14.93 -18.45 3.25
CA GLY A 106 16.12 -18.66 2.41
C GLY A 106 16.55 -17.46 1.55
N GLY A 107 16.06 -16.24 1.81
CA GLY A 107 16.60 -15.02 1.19
C GLY A 107 15.97 -14.63 -0.15
N LEU A 108 14.80 -15.18 -0.50
CA LEU A 108 14.19 -15.01 -1.83
C LEU A 108 12.92 -14.13 -1.75
N LEU A 109 12.52 -13.54 -2.88
CA LEU A 109 11.31 -12.72 -2.97
C LEU A 109 10.05 -13.59 -2.81
N PRO A 110 8.96 -13.06 -2.24
CA PRO A 110 7.68 -13.76 -2.20
C PRO A 110 7.17 -14.05 -3.63
N PRO A 111 6.51 -15.19 -3.87
CA PRO A 111 5.95 -15.53 -5.17
C PRO A 111 4.90 -14.50 -5.58
N GLY A 112 4.87 -14.14 -6.86
CA GLY A 112 3.81 -13.33 -7.42
C GLY A 112 2.42 -13.96 -7.18
N PRO A 113 1.36 -13.14 -7.04
CA PRO A 113 0.00 -13.63 -6.78
C PRO A 113 -0.50 -14.62 -7.86
N ASP A 114 -0.09 -14.42 -9.11
CA ASP A 114 -0.45 -15.29 -10.23
C ASP A 114 0.19 -16.69 -10.12
N VAL A 115 1.42 -16.77 -9.58
CA VAL A 115 2.13 -18.03 -9.31
C VAL A 115 1.42 -18.80 -8.20
N LEU A 116 1.00 -18.10 -7.14
CA LEU A 116 0.24 -18.69 -6.04
C LEU A 116 -1.10 -19.23 -6.52
N ALA A 117 -1.86 -18.45 -7.29
CA ALA A 117 -3.14 -18.88 -7.86
C ALA A 117 -2.98 -20.12 -8.75
N THR A 118 -1.91 -20.18 -9.55
CA THR A 118 -1.61 -21.33 -10.41
C THR A 118 -1.28 -22.58 -9.58
N VAL A 119 -0.45 -22.46 -8.54
CA VAL A 119 -0.10 -23.58 -7.65
C VAL A 119 -1.33 -24.08 -6.90
N GLU A 120 -2.18 -23.18 -6.42
CA GLU A 120 -3.44 -23.52 -5.75
C GLU A 120 -4.37 -24.29 -6.69
N PHE A 121 -4.60 -23.78 -7.91
CA PHE A 121 -5.40 -24.44 -8.92
C PHE A 121 -4.89 -25.85 -9.26
N LEU A 122 -3.57 -26.01 -9.44
CA LEU A 122 -2.98 -27.33 -9.70
C LEU A 122 -3.16 -28.27 -8.50
N GLY A 123 -3.03 -27.75 -7.29
CA GLY A 123 -3.30 -28.49 -6.06
C GLY A 123 -4.74 -29.00 -5.98
N GLU A 124 -5.73 -28.19 -6.34
CA GLU A 124 -7.14 -28.59 -6.41
C GLU A 124 -7.39 -29.74 -7.42
N HIS A 125 -6.59 -29.78 -8.50
CA HIS A 125 -6.65 -30.83 -9.52
C HIS A 125 -5.77 -32.06 -9.20
N GLY A 126 -5.19 -32.11 -7.99
CA GLY A 126 -4.35 -33.21 -7.54
C GLY A 126 -3.00 -33.27 -8.24
N ILE A 127 -2.51 -32.14 -8.76
CA ILE A 127 -1.24 -32.01 -9.45
C ILE A 127 -0.24 -31.35 -8.49
N PRO A 128 0.80 -32.07 -8.03
CA PRO A 128 1.73 -31.53 -7.07
C PRO A 128 2.65 -30.50 -7.74
N ALA A 129 2.54 -29.25 -7.31
CA ALA A 129 3.26 -28.12 -7.85
C ALA A 129 3.85 -27.24 -6.73
N LEU A 130 4.95 -26.57 -7.03
CA LEU A 130 5.62 -25.65 -6.12
C LEU A 130 6.02 -24.37 -6.88
N PRO A 131 6.06 -23.21 -6.22
CA PRO A 131 6.67 -22.02 -6.80
C PRO A 131 8.14 -22.27 -7.17
N GLY A 132 8.59 -21.74 -8.30
CA GLY A 132 9.92 -21.99 -8.87
C GLY A 132 11.07 -21.53 -7.97
N TRP A 133 10.95 -20.36 -7.35
CA TRP A 133 11.92 -19.88 -6.35
C TRP A 133 11.98 -20.78 -5.10
N ARG A 134 10.85 -21.35 -4.67
CA ARG A 134 10.78 -22.26 -3.52
C ARG A 134 11.44 -23.59 -3.84
N TYR A 135 11.28 -24.06 -5.07
CA TYR A 135 11.99 -25.23 -5.56
C TYR A 135 13.50 -24.97 -5.67
N LEU A 136 13.92 -23.80 -6.17
CA LEU A 136 15.33 -23.38 -6.19
C LEU A 136 15.96 -23.42 -4.80
N ALA A 137 15.28 -22.86 -3.80
CA ALA A 137 15.77 -22.85 -2.41
C ALA A 137 15.95 -24.25 -1.80
N GLN A 138 15.12 -25.21 -2.20
CA GLN A 138 15.14 -26.57 -1.63
C GLN A 138 16.05 -27.53 -2.39
N ALA A 139 16.20 -27.36 -3.70
CA ALA A 139 16.86 -28.33 -4.58
C ALA A 139 18.24 -27.88 -5.09
N VAL A 140 18.60 -26.59 -4.97
CA VAL A 140 19.85 -26.03 -5.48
C VAL A 140 20.66 -25.43 -4.33
N ASP A 141 21.99 -25.60 -4.36
CA ASP A 141 22.89 -24.99 -3.38
C ASP A 141 22.83 -23.44 -3.47
N PRO A 142 22.76 -22.71 -2.33
CA PRO A 142 22.71 -21.26 -2.32
C PRO A 142 23.83 -20.55 -3.09
N THR A 143 25.01 -21.16 -3.18
CA THR A 143 26.14 -20.60 -3.94
C THR A 143 25.92 -20.64 -5.45
N ASP A 144 25.07 -21.54 -5.92
CA ASP A 144 24.71 -21.72 -7.33
C ASP A 144 23.43 -20.96 -7.72
N HIS A 145 22.65 -20.45 -6.76
CA HIS A 145 21.37 -19.76 -7.02
C HIS A 145 21.52 -18.62 -8.04
N ALA A 146 22.52 -17.76 -7.87
CA ALA A 146 22.76 -16.63 -8.77
C ALA A 146 23.07 -17.08 -10.22
N ARG A 147 23.81 -18.18 -10.37
CA ARG A 147 24.15 -18.75 -11.69
C ARG A 147 22.93 -19.35 -12.38
N VAL A 148 22.09 -20.05 -11.62
CA VAL A 148 20.84 -20.64 -12.14
C VAL A 148 19.82 -19.56 -12.51
N LEU A 149 19.64 -18.55 -11.66
CA LEU A 149 18.75 -17.42 -11.95
C LEU A 149 19.22 -16.58 -13.13
N ALA A 150 20.53 -16.35 -13.27
CA ALA A 150 21.08 -15.63 -14.42
C ALA A 150 20.88 -16.38 -15.74
N ALA A 151 20.89 -17.72 -15.71
CA ALA A 151 20.62 -18.53 -16.88
C ALA A 151 19.11 -18.60 -17.22
N ARG A 152 18.25 -18.47 -16.20
CA ARG A 152 16.81 -18.78 -16.26
C ARG A 152 16.01 -17.83 -15.36
N PRO A 153 15.82 -16.56 -15.76
CA PRO A 153 15.06 -15.60 -14.97
C PRO A 153 13.57 -16.01 -14.81
N GLU A 154 13.06 -16.86 -15.70
CA GLU A 154 11.66 -17.33 -15.70
C GLU A 154 11.34 -18.24 -14.50
N LEU A 155 12.35 -18.72 -13.76
CA LEU A 155 12.16 -19.52 -12.54
C LEU A 155 11.64 -18.70 -11.36
N VAL A 156 11.83 -17.38 -11.37
CA VAL A 156 11.39 -16.50 -10.28
C VAL A 156 9.88 -16.48 -10.21
N ASP A 157 9.23 -16.32 -11.37
CA ASP A 157 7.78 -16.28 -11.53
C ASP A 157 7.21 -17.59 -12.13
N GLY A 158 7.97 -18.68 -11.99
CA GLY A 158 7.60 -19.99 -12.54
C GLY A 158 6.91 -20.91 -11.55
N VAL A 159 6.24 -21.94 -12.06
CA VAL A 159 5.67 -23.06 -11.29
C VAL A 159 6.35 -24.35 -11.71
N VAL A 160 6.89 -25.08 -10.73
CA VAL A 160 7.55 -26.36 -10.89
C VAL A 160 6.59 -27.48 -10.55
N ILE A 161 6.31 -28.34 -11.52
CA ILE A 161 5.60 -29.60 -11.31
C ILE A 161 6.61 -30.62 -10.78
N THR A 162 6.34 -31.16 -9.59
CA THR A 162 7.27 -32.07 -8.89
C THR A 162 7.14 -33.51 -9.36
N ASP A 163 5.98 -33.93 -9.86
CA ASP A 163 5.76 -35.23 -10.48
C ASP A 163 5.73 -35.12 -12.03
N PRO A 164 6.76 -35.62 -12.75
CA PRO A 164 6.79 -35.57 -14.21
C PRO A 164 5.58 -36.25 -14.88
N GLY A 165 5.00 -37.27 -14.25
CA GLY A 165 3.83 -37.99 -14.77
C GLY A 165 2.56 -37.14 -14.83
N SER A 166 2.54 -36.00 -14.13
CA SER A 166 1.41 -35.07 -14.07
C SER A 166 1.51 -33.88 -15.03
N HIS A 167 2.64 -33.72 -15.74
CA HIS A 167 2.90 -32.56 -16.60
C HIS A 167 1.86 -32.36 -17.71
N ALA A 168 1.53 -33.42 -18.45
CA ALA A 168 0.54 -33.35 -19.54
C ALA A 168 -0.85 -32.96 -19.02
N ARG A 169 -1.25 -33.50 -17.86
CA ARG A 169 -2.53 -33.18 -17.21
C ARG A 169 -2.57 -31.73 -16.72
N ALA A 170 -1.45 -31.21 -16.24
CA ALA A 170 -1.34 -29.82 -15.82
C ALA A 170 -1.50 -28.86 -16.99
N ARG A 171 -0.90 -29.19 -18.14
CA ARG A 171 -1.04 -28.42 -19.37
C ARG A 171 -2.48 -28.36 -19.85
N GLU A 172 -3.18 -29.50 -19.83
CA GLU A 172 -4.59 -29.59 -20.20
C GLU A 172 -5.46 -28.78 -19.24
N ALA A 173 -5.33 -29.00 -17.93
CA ALA A 173 -6.12 -28.32 -16.91
C ALA A 173 -5.95 -26.79 -16.93
N LEU A 174 -4.71 -26.30 -17.10
CA LEU A 174 -4.44 -24.86 -17.18
C LEU A 174 -4.89 -24.26 -18.52
N GLY A 175 -4.82 -25.03 -19.60
CA GLY A 175 -5.37 -24.64 -20.91
C GLY A 175 -6.89 -24.48 -20.88
N ASP A 176 -7.59 -25.38 -20.18
CA ASP A 176 -9.04 -25.36 -20.03
C ASP A 176 -9.53 -24.29 -19.05
N ALA A 177 -8.76 -24.00 -17.99
CA ALA A 177 -9.16 -23.07 -16.95
C ALA A 177 -9.01 -21.60 -17.32
N ALA A 178 -8.14 -21.26 -18.28
CA ALA A 178 -7.89 -19.89 -18.76
C ALA A 178 -7.80 -18.89 -17.60
N LEU A 179 -6.84 -19.08 -16.68
CA LEU A 179 -6.71 -18.31 -15.43
C LEU A 179 -6.46 -16.79 -15.61
N LEU A 180 -6.28 -16.30 -16.85
CA LEU A 180 -6.03 -14.90 -17.22
C LEU A 180 -5.07 -14.17 -16.24
N PRO A 181 -3.85 -14.73 -16.01
CA PRO A 181 -2.87 -14.09 -15.14
C PRO A 181 -2.47 -12.71 -15.67
N ARG A 182 -2.00 -11.79 -14.82
CA ARG A 182 -1.59 -10.45 -15.27
C ARG A 182 -0.22 -10.44 -15.95
N SER A 183 0.58 -11.48 -15.70
CA SER A 183 1.90 -11.71 -16.28
C SER A 183 2.05 -13.16 -16.70
N ALA A 184 2.84 -13.43 -17.75
CA ALA A 184 3.05 -14.79 -18.24
C ALA A 184 3.73 -15.66 -17.16
N VAL A 185 3.14 -16.81 -16.84
CA VAL A 185 3.67 -17.75 -15.84
C VAL A 185 4.31 -18.94 -16.55
N ALA A 186 5.59 -19.20 -16.26
CA ALA A 186 6.29 -20.35 -16.82
C ALA A 186 6.03 -21.61 -15.98
N VAL A 187 5.41 -22.64 -16.56
CA VAL A 187 5.11 -23.91 -15.88
C VAL A 187 5.94 -25.02 -16.51
N GLY A 188 6.65 -25.81 -15.70
CA GLY A 188 7.45 -26.91 -16.22
C GLY A 188 7.81 -27.93 -15.16
N THR A 189 8.39 -29.06 -15.58
CA THR A 189 8.88 -30.06 -14.62
C THR A 189 10.17 -29.61 -13.95
N ALA A 190 10.44 -30.12 -12.75
CA ALA A 190 11.70 -29.88 -12.02
C ALA A 190 12.98 -30.11 -12.87
N ALA A 191 13.00 -31.19 -13.65
CA ALA A 191 14.15 -31.54 -14.51
C ALA A 191 14.27 -30.57 -15.69
N ALA A 192 13.16 -30.24 -16.34
CA ALA A 192 13.15 -29.28 -17.44
C ALA A 192 13.48 -27.87 -16.98
N LEU A 193 13.08 -27.53 -15.74
CA LEU A 193 13.29 -26.23 -15.11
C LEU A 193 14.73 -26.02 -14.59
N LEU A 194 15.47 -27.09 -14.28
CA LEU A 194 16.89 -27.03 -13.89
C LEU A 194 17.88 -27.42 -15.00
N ALA A 195 17.41 -27.99 -16.11
CA ALA A 195 18.27 -28.33 -17.24
C ALA A 195 18.93 -27.05 -17.83
N PRO A 196 20.14 -27.16 -18.41
CA PRO A 196 20.75 -26.06 -19.14
C PRO A 196 19.77 -25.50 -20.17
N ALA A 197 19.67 -24.17 -20.27
CA ALA A 197 18.76 -23.52 -21.20
C ALA A 197 18.99 -24.07 -22.62
N PRO A 198 17.95 -24.62 -23.27
CA PRO A 198 18.04 -24.99 -24.67
C PRO A 198 18.38 -23.75 -25.51
N ALA A 199 19.01 -23.94 -26.68
CA ALA A 199 19.07 -22.87 -27.68
C ALA A 199 17.64 -22.40 -28.01
N ALA A 200 17.46 -21.12 -28.30
CA ALA A 200 16.16 -20.43 -28.41
C ALA A 200 15.13 -21.04 -29.40
N ASP A 201 15.54 -22.03 -30.21
CA ASP A 201 14.71 -22.72 -31.20
C ASP A 201 14.34 -24.17 -30.82
N ALA A 202 14.69 -24.65 -29.63
CA ALA A 202 14.31 -25.98 -29.17
C ALA A 202 13.00 -25.93 -28.38
N ASP A 203 11.90 -26.31 -29.02
CA ASP A 203 10.59 -26.53 -28.41
C ASP A 203 10.72 -27.65 -27.36
N THR A 204 11.02 -27.24 -26.13
CA THR A 204 11.13 -28.15 -25.00
C THR A 204 9.72 -28.29 -24.47
N GLY A 205 8.98 -29.29 -24.97
CA GLY A 205 7.60 -29.59 -24.56
C GLY A 205 7.39 -29.83 -23.06
N ASP A 206 8.45 -29.73 -22.26
CA ASP A 206 8.50 -29.86 -20.80
C ASP A 206 8.40 -28.51 -20.04
N VAL A 207 8.39 -27.37 -20.74
CA VAL A 207 8.08 -26.03 -20.19
C VAL A 207 7.03 -25.35 -21.09
N PHE A 208 5.98 -24.80 -20.50
CA PHE A 208 4.94 -24.06 -21.19
C PHE A 208 4.58 -22.76 -20.48
N LEU A 209 4.17 -21.77 -21.27
CA LEU A 209 3.76 -20.47 -20.75
C LEU A 209 2.24 -20.42 -20.63
N VAL A 210 1.75 -19.93 -19.50
CA VAL A 210 0.36 -19.51 -19.34
C VAL A 210 0.31 -18.02 -19.67
N PRO A 211 -0.24 -17.62 -20.84
CA PRO A 211 -0.31 -16.22 -21.24
C PRO A 211 -1.39 -15.47 -20.45
N PRO A 212 -1.29 -14.12 -20.38
CA PRO A 212 -2.36 -13.28 -19.86
C PRO A 212 -3.62 -13.28 -20.74
#